data_AF-A0A7K4ABJ4-F1
#
_entry.id   AF-A0A7K4ABJ4-F1
#
_cell.length_a   1.000
_cell.length_b   1.000
_cell.length_c   1.000
_cell.angle_alpha   90.00
_cell.angle_beta   90.00
_cell.angle_gamma   90.00
#
_symmetry.space_group_name_H-M   'P 1'
#
loop_
_entity.id
_entity.type
_entity.pdbx_description
1 polymer ?
#
loop_
_entity_poly.entity_id
_entity_poly.type
_entity_poly.pdbx_seq_one_letter_code
_entity_poly.pdbx_strand_id
1 'polypeptide(L)'
;MAKKRRKGKKVETYEWVPPEFDEVEFLMKDLRSTKSLIVTAGIAILFGILVFGIGTILGDLRAMGVIILFAVAASLKKIYPLLGIKESDVDNKALVGNIAIFIFLSLGVWIMLMNKPFFA
;
A
#
# COMPACT_ATOMS: atom_id res chain seq x y z
N MET A 1 15.31 -66.38 28.61
CA MET A 1 15.49 -64.92 28.53
C MET A 1 14.50 -64.34 27.53
N ALA A 2 13.46 -63.65 28.02
CA ALA A 2 12.36 -63.15 27.20
C ALA A 2 12.76 -61.87 26.44
N LYS A 3 12.76 -61.94 25.09
CA LYS A 3 12.95 -60.79 24.21
C LYS A 3 11.76 -59.83 24.35
N LYS A 4 11.96 -58.75 25.10
CA LYS A 4 11.01 -57.64 25.29
C LYS A 4 10.73 -56.98 23.93
N ARG A 5 9.55 -57.20 23.36
CA ARG A 5 9.08 -56.54 22.12
C ARG A 5 9.10 -55.02 22.32
N ARG A 6 9.96 -54.32 21.57
CA ARG A 6 9.94 -52.86 21.46
C ARG A 6 8.62 -52.46 20.79
N LYS A 7 7.71 -51.87 21.57
CA LYS A 7 6.50 -51.20 21.03
C LYS A 7 6.98 -50.11 20.07
N GLY A 8 6.65 -50.26 18.78
CA GLY A 8 6.92 -49.25 17.77
C GLY A 8 6.28 -47.93 18.19
N LYS A 9 7.08 -46.87 18.30
CA LYS A 9 6.55 -45.51 18.37
C LYS A 9 5.78 -45.28 17.07
N LYS A 10 4.47 -45.10 17.18
CA LYS A 10 3.65 -44.62 16.06
C LYS A 10 4.22 -43.25 15.71
N VAL A 11 4.81 -43.15 14.52
CA VAL A 11 5.16 -41.87 13.92
C VAL A 11 3.82 -41.21 13.70
N GLU A 12 3.54 -40.12 14.44
CA GLU A 12 2.37 -39.30 14.18
C GLU A 12 2.59 -38.67 12.81
N THR A 13 2.03 -39.30 11.78
CA THR A 13 1.95 -38.76 10.45
C THR A 13 1.16 -37.46 10.57
N TYR A 14 1.82 -36.33 10.33
CA TYR A 14 1.14 -35.04 10.25
C TYR A 14 0.18 -35.09 9.07
N GLU A 15 -1.10 -35.26 9.35
CA GLU A 15 -2.17 -35.09 8.37
C GLU A 15 -2.45 -33.59 8.27
N TRP A 16 -1.97 -32.98 7.18
CA TRP A 16 -2.29 -31.60 6.87
C TRP A 16 -3.79 -31.50 6.56
N VAL A 17 -4.54 -30.84 7.42
CA VAL A 17 -5.93 -30.47 7.16
C VAL A 17 -5.93 -29.08 6.55
N PRO A 18 -6.47 -28.88 5.33
CA PRO A 18 -6.60 -27.55 4.76
C PRO A 18 -7.48 -26.68 5.68
N PRO A 19 -7.08 -25.44 5.98
CA PRO A 19 -7.94 -24.52 6.70
C PRO A 19 -9.21 -24.25 5.90
N GLU A 20 -10.34 -24.09 6.60
CA GLU A 20 -11.60 -23.71 5.97
C GLU A 20 -11.48 -22.30 5.39
N PHE A 21 -11.87 -22.12 4.13
CA PHE A 21 -11.86 -20.82 3.47
C PHE A 21 -13.13 -20.05 3.82
N ASP A 22 -12.98 -18.94 4.54
CA ASP A 22 -14.06 -17.99 4.77
C ASP A 22 -14.12 -16.98 3.62
N GLU A 23 -15.08 -17.18 2.72
CA GLU A 23 -15.29 -16.30 1.55
C GLU A 23 -15.64 -14.86 1.95
N VAL A 24 -16.42 -14.69 3.02
CA VAL A 24 -16.94 -13.39 3.44
C VAL A 24 -15.82 -12.55 4.03
N GLU A 25 -15.00 -13.15 4.89
CA GLU A 25 -13.83 -12.46 5.46
C GLU A 25 -12.81 -12.10 4.37
N PHE A 26 -12.60 -13.01 3.42
CA PHE A 26 -11.73 -12.77 2.27
C PHE A 26 -12.20 -11.57 1.44
N LEU A 27 -13.47 -11.53 1.06
CA LEU A 27 -14.06 -10.42 0.30
C LEU A 27 -13.99 -9.09 1.06
N MET A 28 -14.26 -9.11 2.37
CA MET A 28 -14.16 -7.91 3.21
C MET A 28 -12.74 -7.37 3.29
N LYS A 29 -11.74 -8.26 3.34
CA LYS A 29 -10.32 -7.88 3.32
C LYS A 29 -9.93 -7.22 2.00
N ASP A 30 -10.34 -7.80 0.88
CA ASP A 30 -10.04 -7.25 -0.46
C ASP A 30 -10.74 -5.91 -0.69
N LEU A 31 -11.97 -5.74 -0.21
CA LEU A 31 -12.69 -4.47 -0.28
C LEU A 31 -11.97 -3.37 0.50
N ARG A 32 -11.47 -3.67 1.71
CA ARG A 32 -10.67 -2.73 2.51
C ARG A 32 -9.38 -2.34 1.82
N SER A 33 -8.67 -3.32 1.25
CA SER A 33 -7.44 -3.08 0.48
C SER A 33 -7.72 -2.16 -0.72
N THR A 34 -8.76 -2.46 -1.49
CA THR A 34 -9.18 -1.69 -2.66
C THR A 34 -9.55 -0.25 -2.29
N LYS A 35 -10.28 -0.04 -1.19
CA LYS A 35 -10.61 1.30 -0.69
C LYS A 35 -9.34 2.12 -0.40
N SER A 36 -8.35 1.51 0.25
CA SER A 36 -7.07 2.17 0.54
C SER A 36 -6.32 2.55 -0.72
N LEU A 37 -6.37 1.71 -1.75
CA LEU A 37 -5.74 1.96 -3.04
C LEU A 37 -6.40 3.13 -3.78
N ILE A 38 -7.74 3.17 -3.85
CA ILE A 38 -8.49 4.27 -4.48
C ILE A 38 -8.20 5.59 -3.78
N VAL A 39 -8.23 5.59 -2.44
CA VAL A 39 -7.91 6.78 -1.64
C VAL A 39 -6.49 7.24 -1.92
N THR A 40 -5.54 6.31 -1.97
CA THR A 40 -4.13 6.62 -2.25
C THR A 40 -3.96 7.25 -3.63
N ALA A 41 -4.62 6.69 -4.65
CA ALA A 41 -4.60 7.25 -6.00
C ALA A 41 -5.16 8.69 -6.02
N GLY A 42 -6.27 8.94 -5.31
CA GLY A 42 -6.83 10.28 -5.16
C GLY A 42 -5.84 11.27 -4.51
N ILE A 43 -5.19 10.88 -3.41
CA ILE A 43 -4.18 11.71 -2.74
C ILE A 43 -3.00 11.97 -3.68
N ALA A 44 -2.56 10.97 -4.44
CA ALA A 44 -1.46 11.10 -5.39
C ALA A 44 -1.72 12.12 -6.48
N ILE A 45 -2.92 12.12 -7.07
CA ILE A 45 -3.34 13.12 -8.07
C ILE A 45 -3.33 14.51 -7.44
N LEU A 46 -3.95 14.67 -6.27
CA LEU A 46 -4.02 15.95 -5.57
C LEU A 46 -2.62 16.51 -5.28
N PHE A 47 -1.73 15.69 -4.73
CA PHE A 47 -0.36 16.14 -4.41
C PHE A 47 0.51 16.36 -5.65
N GLY A 48 0.32 15.60 -6.73
CA GLY A 48 0.97 15.86 -8.01
C GLY A 48 0.61 17.25 -8.57
N ILE A 49 -0.66 17.63 -8.50
CA ILE A 49 -1.14 18.96 -8.90
C ILE A 49 -0.61 20.05 -7.95
N LEU A 50 -0.65 19.81 -6.63
CA LEU A 50 -0.16 20.78 -5.64
C LEU A 50 1.33 21.08 -5.81
N VAL A 51 2.15 20.04 -5.99
CA VAL A 51 3.60 20.20 -6.20
C VAL A 51 3.89 20.95 -7.49
N PHE A 52 3.13 20.68 -8.55
CA PHE A 52 3.20 21.48 -9.78
C PHE A 52 2.91 22.96 -9.52
N GLY A 53 1.80 23.29 -8.85
CA GLY A 53 1.42 24.67 -8.53
C GLY A 53 2.42 25.39 -7.63
N ILE A 54 3.02 24.69 -6.67
CA ILE A 54 4.10 25.23 -5.83
C ILE A 54 5.31 25.59 -6.69
N GLY A 55 5.69 24.72 -7.64
CA GLY A 55 6.79 24.97 -8.56
C GLY A 55 6.57 26.15 -9.52
N THR A 56 5.32 26.38 -9.97
CA THR A 56 5.02 27.52 -10.84
C THR A 56 5.06 28.86 -10.10
N ILE A 57 4.69 28.89 -8.81
CA ILE A 57 4.64 30.12 -8.00
C ILE A 57 6.01 30.47 -7.40
N LEU A 58 6.76 29.48 -6.91
CA LEU A 58 7.99 29.69 -6.12
C LEU A 58 9.29 29.53 -6.93
N GLY A 59 9.20 29.22 -8.23
CA GLY A 59 10.37 29.05 -9.12
C GLY A 59 10.92 27.63 -9.15
N ASP A 60 12.19 27.46 -9.56
CA ASP A 60 12.81 26.16 -9.90
C ASP A 60 13.17 25.28 -8.68
N LEU A 61 12.18 25.02 -7.82
CA LEU A 61 12.30 24.22 -6.60
C LEU A 61 11.90 22.76 -6.83
N ARG A 62 12.31 22.17 -7.95
CA ARG A 62 11.99 20.77 -8.29
C ARG A 62 12.45 19.80 -7.20
N ALA A 63 13.62 20.04 -6.61
CA ALA A 63 14.11 19.22 -5.51
C ALA A 63 13.17 19.24 -4.28
N MET A 64 12.57 20.39 -3.95
CA MET A 64 11.59 20.48 -2.87
C MET A 64 10.31 19.73 -3.20
N GLY A 65 9.85 19.77 -4.46
CA GLY A 65 8.69 19.01 -4.91
C GLY A 65 8.85 17.51 -4.67
N VAL A 66 10.02 16.96 -5.02
CA VAL A 66 10.36 15.55 -4.75
C VAL A 66 10.33 15.26 -3.25
N ILE A 67 10.95 16.10 -2.42
CA ILE A 67 10.99 15.93 -0.96
C ILE A 67 9.57 15.92 -0.38
N ILE A 68 8.69 16.81 -0.84
CA ILE A 68 7.28 16.88 -0.40
C ILE A 68 6.56 15.56 -0.73
N LEU A 69 6.70 15.04 -1.95
CA LEU A 69 6.08 13.77 -2.32
C LEU A 69 6.57 12.61 -1.44
N PHE A 70 7.88 12.50 -1.21
CA PHE A 70 8.40 11.47 -0.31
C PHE A 70 7.94 11.63 1.14
N ALA A 71 7.83 12.87 1.63
CA ALA A 71 7.31 13.14 2.97
C ALA A 71 5.83 12.71 3.11
N VAL A 72 5.01 12.96 2.09
CA VAL A 72 3.61 12.53 2.06
C VAL A 72 3.51 11.00 1.95
N ALA A 73 4.35 10.38 1.12
CA ALA A 73 4.42 8.92 1.00
C ALA A 73 4.78 8.24 2.33
N ALA A 74 5.74 8.78 3.08
CA ALA A 74 6.08 8.29 4.42
C ALA A 74 4.95 8.53 5.44
N SER A 75 4.15 9.57 5.24
CA SER A 75 3.04 9.95 6.11
C SER A 75 1.71 9.27 5.76
N LEU A 76 1.65 8.49 4.67
CA LEU A 76 0.42 7.88 4.14
C LEU A 76 -0.33 7.05 5.18
N LYS A 77 0.40 6.31 6.03
CA LYS A 77 -0.15 5.51 7.14
C LYS A 77 -0.94 6.37 8.14
N LYS A 78 -0.48 7.60 8.39
CA LYS A 78 -1.14 8.58 9.28
C LYS A 78 -2.30 9.31 8.59
N ILE A 79 -2.33 9.33 7.26
CA ILE A 79 -3.39 9.99 6.48
C ILE A 79 -4.62 9.08 6.37
N TYR A 80 -4.45 7.76 6.34
CA TYR A 80 -5.58 6.82 6.21
C TYR A 80 -6.67 6.94 7.28
N PRO A 81 -6.36 7.09 8.59
CA PRO A 81 -7.37 7.28 9.62
C PRO A 81 -8.23 8.53 9.42
N LEU A 82 -7.64 9.61 8.90
CA LEU A 82 -8.36 10.86 8.60
C LEU A 82 -9.44 10.67 7.52
N LEU A 83 -9.29 9.64 6.69
CA LEU A 83 -10.20 9.32 5.57
C LEU A 83 -11.09 8.10 5.87
N GLY A 84 -11.17 7.69 7.14
CA GLY A 84 -12.05 6.59 7.58
C GLY A 84 -11.56 5.20 7.17
N ILE A 85 -10.25 5.02 7.01
CA ILE A 85 -9.58 3.71 6.86
C ILE A 85 -8.80 3.45 8.14
N LYS A 86 -9.11 2.38 8.87
CA LYS A 86 -8.37 2.08 10.11
C LYS A 86 -6.97 1.60 9.75
N GLU A 87 -6.00 1.93 10.60
CA GLU A 87 -4.61 1.50 10.39
C GLU A 87 -4.48 -0.04 10.42
N SER A 88 -5.36 -0.72 11.16
CA SER A 88 -5.47 -2.19 11.21
C SER A 88 -5.97 -2.83 9.90
N ASP A 89 -6.60 -2.05 9.02
CA ASP A 89 -7.23 -2.55 7.80
C ASP A 89 -6.24 -2.67 6.64
N VAL A 90 -5.05 -2.05 6.76
CA VAL A 90 -4.02 -2.00 5.74
C VAL A 90 -2.84 -2.85 6.17
N ASP A 91 -2.68 -4.00 5.54
CA ASP A 91 -1.49 -4.85 5.73
C ASP A 91 -0.23 -4.10 5.24
N ASN A 92 0.93 -4.40 5.83
CA ASN A 92 2.21 -3.82 5.46
C ASN A 92 2.53 -4.02 3.97
N LYS A 93 2.14 -5.17 3.40
CA LYS A 93 2.30 -5.44 1.96
C LYS A 93 1.45 -4.48 1.11
N ALA A 94 0.19 -4.27 1.51
CA ALA A 94 -0.70 -3.32 0.85
C ALA A 94 -0.21 -1.88 1.00
N LEU A 95 0.35 -1.52 2.17
CA LEU A 95 0.93 -0.21 2.41
C LEU A 95 2.12 0.07 1.49
N VAL A 96 3.04 -0.88 1.31
CA VAL A 96 4.17 -0.73 0.37
C VAL A 96 3.66 -0.55 -1.05
N GLY A 97 2.65 -1.34 -1.47
CA GLY A 97 2.01 -1.18 -2.77
C GLY A 97 1.37 0.19 -2.95
N ASN A 98 0.66 0.69 -1.94
CA ASN A 98 0.04 2.00 -1.96
C ASN A 98 1.10 3.12 -2.00
N ILE A 99 2.19 3.02 -1.25
CA ILE A 99 3.31 3.98 -1.32
C ILE A 99 3.88 4.03 -2.74
N ALA A 100 4.10 2.87 -3.37
CA ALA A 100 4.59 2.81 -4.74
C ALA A 100 3.61 3.48 -5.71
N ILE A 101 2.32 3.16 -5.63
CA ILE A 101 1.27 3.79 -6.44
C ILE A 101 1.27 5.29 -6.22
N PHE A 102 1.35 5.75 -4.97
CA PHE A 102 1.37 7.17 -4.65
C PHE A 102 2.54 7.87 -5.33
N ILE A 103 3.77 7.34 -5.19
CA ILE A 103 4.98 7.95 -5.76
C ILE A 103 4.89 7.98 -7.28
N PHE A 104 4.61 6.85 -7.94
CA PHE A 104 4.59 6.80 -9.40
C PHE A 104 3.47 7.63 -10.01
N LEU A 105 2.28 7.61 -9.40
CA LEU A 105 1.13 8.33 -9.92
C LEU A 105 1.26 9.84 -9.68
N SER A 106 1.73 10.27 -8.51
CA SER A 106 1.96 11.70 -8.23
C SER A 106 3.09 12.27 -9.09
N LEU A 107 4.19 11.53 -9.28
CA LEU A 107 5.26 11.91 -10.22
C LEU A 107 4.76 11.94 -11.66
N GLY A 108 3.97 10.95 -12.08
CA GLY A 108 3.38 10.88 -13.41
C GLY A 108 2.50 12.09 -13.70
N VAL A 109 1.61 12.45 -12.77
CA VAL A 109 0.78 13.67 -12.87
C VAL A 109 1.64 14.92 -12.92
N TRP A 110 2.66 15.02 -12.06
CA TRP A 110 3.53 16.19 -12.02
C TRP A 110 4.32 16.38 -13.33
N ILE A 111 4.92 15.32 -13.86
CA ILE A 111 5.65 15.34 -15.13
C ILE A 111 4.70 15.63 -16.31
N MET A 112 3.49 15.06 -16.28
CA MET A 112 2.47 15.32 -17.30
C MET A 112 2.11 16.80 -17.34
N LEU A 113 1.92 17.43 -16.17
CA LEU A 113 1.60 18.85 -16.07
C LEU A 113 2.78 19.75 -16.50
N MET A 114 4.02 19.34 -16.27
CA MET A 114 5.21 20.08 -16.73
C MET A 114 5.40 20.08 -18.25
N ASN A 115 4.71 19.21 -19.00
CA ASN A 115 4.87 19.07 -20.43
C ASN A 115 3.67 19.65 -21.20
N LYS A 116 3.93 20.16 -22.41
CA LYS A 116 2.87 20.49 -23.38
C LYS A 116 2.05 19.22 -23.69
N PRO A 117 0.73 19.31 -23.90
CA PRO A 117 -0.10 20.52 -24.05
C PRO A 117 -0.67 21.10 -22.75
N PHE A 118 -0.35 20.54 -21.59
CA PHE A 118 -1.01 20.90 -20.33
C PHE A 118 -0.45 22.21 -19.78
N PHE A 119 0.87 22.29 -19.57
CA PHE A 119 1.56 23.55 -19.25
C PHE A 119 3.01 23.52 -19.77
N ALA A 120 3.52 24.69 -20.16
CA ALA A 120 4.92 24.96 -20.51
C ALA A 120 5.25 26.41 -20.17
#